data_AF-A0A7X7P6N2-F1
#
_entry.id   AF-A0A7X7P6N2-F1
#
_cell.length_a   1.000
_cell.length_b   1.000
_cell.length_c   1.000
_cell.angle_alpha   90.00
_cell.angle_beta   90.00
_cell.angle_gamma   90.00
#
_symmetry.space_group_name_H-M   'P 1'
#
loop_
_entity.id
_entity.type
_entity.pdbx_description
1 polymer ?
#
loop_
_entity_poly.entity_id
_entity_poly.type
_entity_poly.pdbx_seq_one_letter_code
_entity_poly.pdbx_strand_id
1 'polypeptide(L)'
;MKSQKGIVDYLLSLGEEFKKTYEFYQSLVHTFEKKDYNYFVQCLNNAPIGLSSYMNTSLRTLKKYQKYVKNTFIYPYTNGPIEGINNKIKVIKRIAFGFRSFSNFKTRILISCNTIQK
;
A
#
# COMPACT_ATOMS: atom_id res chain seq x y z
N MET A 1 24.86 -11.27 -20.00
CA MET A 1 23.91 -10.23 -19.51
C MET A 1 23.03 -10.89 -18.45
N LYS A 2 23.15 -10.51 -17.16
CA LYS A 2 22.30 -11.12 -16.11
C LYS A 2 20.85 -10.68 -16.35
N SER A 3 19.94 -11.63 -16.60
CA SER A 3 18.52 -11.31 -16.75
C SER A 3 17.94 -10.84 -15.41
N GLN A 4 16.87 -10.03 -15.43
CA GLN A 4 16.22 -9.56 -14.20
C GLN A 4 15.82 -10.73 -13.28
N LYS A 5 15.35 -11.84 -13.86
CA LYS A 5 15.07 -13.09 -13.13
C LYS A 5 16.32 -13.66 -12.47
N GLY A 6 17.44 -13.76 -13.20
CA GLY A 6 18.69 -14.28 -12.64
C GLY A 6 19.26 -13.42 -11.50
N ILE A 7 18.96 -12.12 -11.45
CA ILE A 7 19.32 -11.26 -10.32
C ILE A 7 18.45 -11.58 -9.10
N VAL A 8 17.14 -11.73 -9.30
CA VAL A 8 16.21 -12.10 -8.21
C VAL A 8 16.57 -13.48 -7.65
N ASP A 9 16.80 -14.47 -8.51
CA ASP A 9 17.17 -15.82 -8.09
C ASP A 9 18.48 -15.82 -7.28
N TYR A 10 19.46 -15.03 -7.72
CA TYR A 10 20.70 -14.82 -6.97
C TYR A 10 20.44 -14.19 -5.60
N LEU A 11 19.63 -13.12 -5.51
CA LEU A 11 19.31 -12.47 -4.24
C LEU A 11 18.56 -13.42 -3.28
N LEU A 12 17.64 -14.23 -3.80
CA LEU A 12 16.92 -15.23 -3.01
C LEU A 12 17.84 -16.36 -2.53
N SER A 13 18.93 -16.63 -3.24
CA SER A 13 19.93 -17.61 -2.79
C SER A 13 20.78 -17.13 -1.61
N LEU A 14 20.80 -15.84 -1.31
CA LEU A 14 21.65 -15.26 -0.26
C LEU A 14 21.18 -15.57 1.17
N GLY A 15 19.91 -15.92 1.37
CA GLY A 15 19.37 -16.17 2.70
C GLY A 15 18.00 -16.81 2.69
N GLU A 16 17.84 -17.84 3.54
CA GLU A 16 16.59 -18.60 3.63
C GLU A 16 15.43 -17.76 4.18
N GLU A 17 15.67 -16.91 5.18
CA GLU A 17 14.67 -15.98 5.72
C GLU A 17 14.17 -15.02 4.63
N PHE A 18 15.10 -14.45 3.85
CA PHE A 18 14.76 -13.52 2.77
C PHE A 18 13.94 -14.21 1.68
N LYS A 19 14.35 -15.41 1.27
CA LYS A 19 13.60 -16.22 0.30
C LYS A 19 12.18 -16.51 0.77
N LYS A 20 12.01 -17.03 1.98
CA LYS A 20 10.70 -17.32 2.58
C LYS A 20 9.84 -16.06 2.66
N THR A 21 10.42 -14.95 3.09
CA THR A 21 9.72 -13.66 3.19
C THR A 21 9.26 -13.14 1.84
N TYR A 22 10.12 -13.24 0.82
CA TYR A 22 9.79 -12.83 -0.53
C TYR A 22 8.69 -13.69 -1.15
N GLU A 23 8.81 -15.02 -1.07
CA GLU A 23 7.81 -15.95 -1.60
C GLU A 23 6.44 -15.71 -0.94
N PHE A 24 6.42 -15.54 0.38
CA PHE A 24 5.20 -15.22 1.10
C PHE A 24 4.60 -13.85 0.69
N TYR A 25 5.45 -12.83 0.51
CA TYR A 25 5.02 -11.54 -0.01
C TYR A 25 4.40 -11.67 -1.41
N GLN A 26 5.01 -12.45 -2.31
CA GLN A 26 4.46 -12.68 -3.65
C GLN A 26 3.09 -13.36 -3.59
N SER A 27 2.91 -14.34 -2.70
CA SER A 27 1.60 -14.97 -2.47
C SER A 27 0.55 -13.94 -2.02
N LEU A 28 0.90 -13.02 -1.12
CA LEU A 28 0.00 -11.94 -0.72
C LEU A 28 -0.34 -11.02 -1.90
N VAL A 29 0.65 -10.56 -2.66
CA VAL A 29 0.41 -9.70 -3.85
C VAL A 29 -0.53 -10.38 -4.83
N HIS A 30 -0.32 -11.67 -5.09
CA HIS A 30 -1.16 -12.47 -5.97
C HIS A 30 -2.63 -12.47 -5.54
N THR A 31 -2.89 -12.55 -4.23
CA THR A 31 -4.28 -12.51 -3.70
C THR A 31 -4.98 -11.20 -4.09
N PHE A 32 -4.27 -10.06 -4.00
CA PHE A 32 -4.82 -8.74 -4.35
C PHE A 32 -5.04 -8.59 -5.86
N GLU A 33 -4.12 -9.09 -6.69
CA GLU A 33 -4.26 -9.07 -8.14
C GLU A 33 -5.45 -9.91 -8.62
N LYS A 34 -5.64 -11.10 -8.04
CA LYS A 34 -6.76 -12.00 -8.37
C LYS A 34 -8.06 -11.63 -7.66
N LYS A 35 -8.02 -10.66 -6.75
CA LYS A 35 -9.14 -10.30 -5.87
C LYS A 35 -9.71 -11.50 -5.09
N ASP A 36 -8.85 -12.45 -4.72
CA ASP A 36 -9.25 -13.62 -3.94
C ASP A 36 -9.05 -13.38 -2.44
N TYR A 37 -10.13 -12.94 -1.79
CA TYR A 37 -10.13 -12.70 -0.35
C TYR A 37 -9.99 -14.00 0.47
N ASN A 38 -10.52 -15.13 -0.01
CA ASN A 38 -10.45 -16.38 0.75
C ASN A 38 -9.01 -16.88 0.81
N TYR A 39 -8.31 -16.83 -0.32
CA TYR A 39 -6.90 -17.17 -0.37
C TYR A 39 -6.06 -16.21 0.48
N PHE A 40 -6.37 -14.91 0.49
CA PHE A 40 -5.73 -13.94 1.38
C PHE A 40 -5.85 -14.33 2.87
N VAL A 41 -7.05 -14.72 3.31
CA VAL A 41 -7.27 -15.14 4.71
C VAL A 41 -6.49 -16.43 5.03
N GLN A 42 -6.44 -17.38 4.10
CA GLN A 42 -5.63 -18.59 4.25
C GLN A 42 -4.14 -18.25 4.39
N CYS A 43 -3.61 -17.35 3.57
CA CYS A 43 -2.22 -16.87 3.67
C CYS A 43 -1.94 -16.21 5.03
N LEU A 44 -2.87 -15.40 5.56
CA LEU A 44 -2.69 -14.77 6.87
C LEU A 44 -2.67 -15.78 8.01
N ASN A 45 -3.53 -16.81 7.96
CA ASN A 45 -3.63 -17.81 9.02
C ASN A 45 -2.47 -18.81 8.98
N ASN A 46 -2.01 -19.17 7.78
CA ASN A 46 -0.94 -20.15 7.55
C ASN A 46 0.40 -19.49 7.22
N ALA A 47 0.70 -18.35 7.87
CA ALA A 47 1.97 -17.67 7.65
C ALA A 47 3.16 -18.57 8.07
N PRO A 48 4.18 -18.75 7.22
CA PRO A 48 5.30 -19.63 7.52
C PRO A 48 6.16 -19.11 8.69
N ILE A 49 6.83 -20.04 9.35
CA ILE A 49 7.81 -19.73 10.40
C ILE A 49 9.12 -19.26 9.74
N GLY A 50 9.81 -18.29 10.36
CA GLY A 50 11.07 -17.75 9.83
C GLY A 50 10.89 -16.65 8.80
N LEU A 51 9.76 -15.92 8.86
CA LEU A 51 9.59 -14.65 8.17
C LEU A 51 10.35 -13.53 8.88
N SER A 52 10.72 -12.50 8.13
CA SER A 52 11.38 -11.33 8.70
C SER A 52 10.50 -10.62 9.73
N SER A 53 11.15 -9.97 10.70
CA SER A 53 10.46 -9.19 11.75
C SER A 53 9.54 -8.10 11.17
N TYR A 54 9.97 -7.47 10.07
CA TYR A 54 9.18 -6.50 9.31
C TYR A 54 7.94 -7.14 8.70
N MET A 55 8.06 -8.32 8.10
CA MET A 55 6.91 -9.03 7.53
C MET A 55 5.92 -9.44 8.61
N ASN A 56 6.41 -9.94 9.75
CA ASN A 56 5.55 -10.26 10.90
C ASN A 56 4.78 -9.03 11.42
N THR A 57 5.42 -7.85 11.42
CA THR A 57 4.75 -6.60 11.79
C THR A 57 3.65 -6.20 10.79
N SER A 58 3.93 -6.33 9.49
CA SER A 58 2.94 -6.13 8.43
C SER A 58 1.77 -7.10 8.56
N LEU A 59 2.04 -8.38 8.82
CA LEU A 59 1.03 -9.41 9.06
C LEU A 59 0.10 -9.09 10.23
N ARG A 60 0.67 -8.64 11.35
CA ARG A 60 -0.13 -8.21 12.51
C ARG A 60 -1.06 -7.05 12.16
N THR A 61 -0.56 -6.10 11.38
CA THR A 61 -1.36 -4.96 10.89
C THR A 61 -2.48 -5.43 9.95
N LEU A 62 -2.16 -6.30 8.98
CA LEU A 62 -3.15 -6.86 8.05
C LEU A 62 -4.23 -7.66 8.77
N LYS A 63 -3.87 -8.48 9.77
CA LYS A 63 -4.83 -9.18 10.63
C LYS A 63 -5.71 -8.21 11.41
N LYS A 64 -5.11 -7.20 12.05
CA LYS A 64 -5.84 -6.17 12.82
C LYS A 64 -6.88 -5.43 11.98
N TYR A 65 -6.54 -5.09 10.72
CA TYR A 65 -7.39 -4.32 9.83
C TYR A 65 -8.09 -5.18 8.75
N GLN A 66 -8.09 -6.50 8.88
CA GLN A 66 -8.60 -7.45 7.88
C GLN A 66 -10.01 -7.10 7.40
N LYS A 67 -10.90 -6.69 8.31
CA LYS A 67 -12.28 -6.26 8.00
C LYS A 67 -12.31 -5.14 6.96
N TYR A 68 -11.39 -4.18 7.04
CA TYR A 68 -11.31 -3.06 6.11
C TYR A 68 -10.61 -3.47 4.81
N VAL A 69 -9.55 -4.28 4.92
CA VAL A 69 -8.83 -4.80 3.74
C VAL A 69 -9.77 -5.63 2.85
N LYS A 70 -10.74 -6.35 3.44
CA LYS A 70 -11.80 -7.05 2.69
C LYS A 70 -12.50 -6.15 1.65
N ASN A 71 -12.71 -4.88 1.96
CA ASN A 71 -13.38 -3.95 1.04
C ASN A 71 -12.57 -3.76 -0.25
N THR A 72 -11.24 -3.81 -0.19
CA THR A 72 -10.37 -3.72 -1.37
C THR A 72 -10.56 -4.88 -2.35
N PHE A 73 -10.96 -6.06 -1.85
CA PHE A 73 -11.25 -7.22 -2.70
C PHE A 73 -12.64 -7.14 -3.35
N ILE A 74 -13.60 -6.50 -2.68
CA ILE A 74 -15.00 -6.40 -3.14
C ILE A 74 -15.16 -5.26 -4.14
N TYR A 75 -14.63 -4.08 -3.82
CA TYR A 75 -14.90 -2.87 -4.57
C TYR A 75 -13.78 -2.55 -5.57
N PRO A 76 -14.10 -2.00 -6.75
CA PRO A 76 -13.11 -1.61 -7.76
C PRO A 76 -12.50 -0.22 -7.50
N TYR A 77 -12.69 0.37 -6.31
CA TYR A 77 -12.19 1.70 -6.01
C TYR A 77 -10.67 1.69 -5.80
N THR A 78 -10.00 2.67 -6.39
CA THR A 78 -8.57 2.91 -6.18
C THR A 78 -8.37 4.13 -5.28
N ASN A 79 -7.24 4.17 -4.57
CA ASN A 79 -6.87 5.36 -3.80
C ASN A 79 -6.37 6.52 -4.68
N GLY A 80 -6.24 6.31 -6.00
CA GLY A 80 -5.68 7.28 -6.94
C GLY A 80 -6.29 8.68 -6.86
N PRO A 81 -7.62 8.85 -6.86
CA PRO A 81 -8.24 10.17 -6.71
C PRO A 81 -7.89 10.84 -5.37
N ILE A 82 -7.90 10.08 -4.28
CA ILE A 82 -7.59 10.59 -2.93
C ILE A 82 -6.10 10.99 -2.84
N GLU A 83 -5.21 10.17 -3.39
CA GLU A 83 -3.78 10.45 -3.49
C GLU A 83 -3.51 11.68 -4.35
N GLY A 84 -4.22 11.84 -5.47
CA GLY A 84 -4.15 13.02 -6.33
C GLY A 84 -4.52 14.30 -5.58
N ILE A 85 -5.63 14.28 -4.83
CA ILE A 85 -6.05 15.41 -3.98
C ILE A 85 -4.99 15.69 -2.90
N ASN A 86 -4.52 14.67 -2.19
CA ASN A 86 -3.50 14.82 -1.15
C ASN A 86 -2.19 15.41 -1.69
N ASN A 87 -1.77 14.98 -2.89
CA ASN A 87 -0.58 15.53 -3.55
C ASN A 87 -0.80 16.99 -3.95
N LYS A 88 -1.98 17.35 -4.48
CA LYS A 88 -2.31 18.75 -4.79
C LYS A 88 -2.29 19.63 -3.55
N ILE A 89 -2.85 19.16 -2.43
CA ILE A 89 -2.79 19.85 -1.13
C ILE A 89 -1.34 20.04 -0.66
N LYS A 90 -0.49 19.00 -0.77
CA LYS A 90 0.93 19.09 -0.43
C LYS A 90 1.66 20.12 -1.29
N VAL A 91 1.37 20.18 -2.59
CA VAL A 91 1.92 21.20 -3.51
C VAL A 91 1.49 22.61 -3.08
N ILE A 92 0.20 22.83 -2.81
CA ILE A 92 -0.33 24.12 -2.34
C ILE A 92 0.37 24.55 -1.05
N LYS A 93 0.55 23.64 -0.09
CA LYS A 93 1.26 23.92 1.15
C LYS A 93 2.72 24.31 0.91
N ARG A 94 3.40 23.63 -0.03
CA ARG A 94 4.82 23.88 -0.37
C ARG A 94 5.02 25.24 -1.04
N ILE A 95 4.21 25.58 -2.05
CA ILE A 95 4.35 26.85 -2.79
C ILE A 95 3.97 28.08 -1.96
N ALA A 96 3.10 27.91 -0.97
CA ALA A 96 2.67 29.01 -0.11
C ALA A 96 3.65 29.30 1.03
N PHE A 97 4.68 28.46 1.23
CA PHE A 97 5.61 28.52 2.37
C PHE A 97 4.89 28.50 3.75
N GLY A 98 3.71 27.87 3.79
CA GLY A 98 2.84 27.83 4.96
C GLY A 98 1.73 28.88 4.96
N PHE A 99 0.65 28.61 5.68
CA PHE A 99 -0.47 29.53 5.86
C PHE A 99 -0.55 29.93 7.32
N ARG A 100 -0.76 31.23 7.58
CA ARG A 100 -0.99 31.75 8.95
C ARG A 100 -2.34 31.33 9.53
N SER A 101 -3.34 31.11 8.67
CA SER A 101 -4.70 30.70 9.05
C SER A 101 -5.10 29.42 8.32
N PHE A 102 -5.60 28.44 9.07
CA PHE A 102 -6.15 27.21 8.51
C PHE A 102 -7.36 27.48 7.62
N SER A 103 -8.18 28.47 7.97
CA SER A 103 -9.33 28.88 7.14
C SER A 103 -8.88 29.31 5.75
N ASN A 104 -7.81 30.12 5.65
CA ASN A 104 -7.27 30.54 4.36
C ASN A 104 -6.67 29.38 3.57
N PHE A 105 -6.01 28.43 4.25
CA PHE A 105 -5.51 27.22 3.63
C PHE A 105 -6.65 26.36 3.07
N LYS A 106 -7.71 26.13 3.85
CA LYS A 106 -8.90 25.39 3.45
C LYS A 106 -9.57 26.04 2.24
N THR A 107 -9.79 27.35 2.27
CA THR A 107 -10.35 28.11 1.13
C THR A 107 -9.50 27.94 -0.12
N ARG A 108 -8.17 28.05 0.00
CA ARG A 108 -7.26 27.85 -1.14
C ARG A 108 -7.33 26.44 -1.71
N ILE A 109 -7.41 25.42 -0.85
CA ILE A 109 -7.58 24.02 -1.28
C ILE A 109 -8.90 23.87 -2.04
N LEU A 110 -10.01 24.35 -1.50
CA LEU A 110 -11.34 24.20 -2.12
C LEU A 110 -11.43 24.86 -3.50
N ILE A 111 -10.86 26.08 -3.63
CA ILE A 111 -10.76 26.78 -4.91
C ILE A 111 -9.86 25.99 -5.87
N SER A 112 -8.67 25.58 -5.43
CA SER A 112 -7.69 24.94 -6.31
C SER A 112 -8.10 23.53 -6.74
N CYS A 113 -8.79 22.78 -5.87
CA CYS A 113 -9.29 21.44 -6.15
C CYS A 113 -10.66 21.43 -6.85
N ASN A 114 -11.17 22.59 -7.28
CA ASN A 114 -12.42 22.76 -8.03
C ASN A 114 -13.65 22.08 -7.40
N THR A 115 -13.71 22.01 -6.07
CA THR A 115 -14.78 21.31 -5.35
C THR A 115 -16.02 22.17 -5.11
N ILE A 116 -15.98 23.45 -5.54
CA ILE A 116 -17.06 24.45 -5.39
C ILE A 116 -17.67 24.87 -6.76
N GLN A 117 -17.19 24.33 -7.89
CA GLN A 117 -17.77 24.63 -9.21
C GLN A 117 -18.60 23.45 -9.72
N LYS A 118 -19.83 23.33 -9.21
CA LYS A 118 -20.97 22.70 -9.90
C LYS A 118 -22.22 23.49 -9.59
#